data_AF-A0A397FQC0-F1
#
_entry.id   AF-A0A397FQC0-F1
#
_cell.length_a   1.000
_cell.length_b   1.000
_cell.length_c   1.000
_cell.angle_alpha   90.00
_cell.angle_beta   90.00
_cell.angle_gamma   90.00
#
_symmetry.space_group_name_H-M   'P 1'
#
loop_
_entity.id
_entity.type
_entity.pdbx_description
1 polymer ?
#
loop_
_entity_poly.entity_id
_entity_poly.type
_entity_poly.pdbx_seq_one_letter_code
_entity_poly.pdbx_strand_id
1 'polypeptide(L)'
;MHPDFTAELKKQWENKNFTYQQCKEWINVGLKPQDSRYAAWLRDEIKISPTEFSDDDLFREQYQEYLKNQTPASDNESEDEQLSLAKAFALSLGIFDFGDLFSLKKRKISDQELEKYLLEKRLELKKHFPFNIQELTTEKARDDFGNVSRNGRVITASLSKDLTTLALANGWDDNISKDGKELKKNILILNKENGTASSHWECNDLDKQIRDKKELYIILIKDNNWVDWKGRVNNVIDQSSMVKARVKPSLYLLSKKKALEFLREENKFEREKDQLKVLVKLKTDIPGEIEEVVRFETWWNKNLATVINDDGNHWVFLLVYEQGKNSENPYVFPVDYSYQGDYGIYVKKREKHSCLSDAQKEAEWLRKMLDGKNPILVVHHLANDYDSFYWVINNPYVEKYEVGHHENNTFYWPSDLDSHIKPLSVIRVEKQNTAWGKKYYHVGVYIGDNKVFHIYDYWKTRDMKARIDDIRTFLGDAKGTQRVGYHIEVFQPIIPFREWKKVIRSIVWAKEIKFWNGRYCLANRNCEHLANMMVYGINYSKQVAESPAGSRVGCKMSGSACLKTGCGNFKSNNGKKSICLRNEIDEVNNKFYEAKENNKEVRQLEARIVVPNKIPNEKCGIM
;
A
#
# COMPACT_ATOMS: atom_id res chain seq x y z
N MET A 1 -2.21 41.90 31.86
CA MET A 1 -1.23 40.80 31.69
C MET A 1 -0.29 40.84 32.88
N HIS A 2 0.41 39.75 33.19
CA HIS A 2 1.53 39.79 34.15
C HIS A 2 2.45 40.96 33.80
N PRO A 3 3.00 41.72 34.77
CA PRO A 3 3.85 42.89 34.53
C PRO A 3 4.99 42.63 33.53
N ASP A 4 5.45 41.39 33.47
CA ASP A 4 6.58 40.94 32.67
C ASP A 4 6.26 40.70 31.17
N PHE A 5 5.01 40.88 30.73
CA PHE A 5 4.69 40.76 29.31
C PHE A 5 5.12 42.01 28.53
N THR A 6 6.25 41.89 27.82
CA THR A 6 6.62 42.84 26.77
C THR A 6 5.62 42.77 25.60
N ALA A 7 5.59 43.79 24.74
CA ALA A 7 4.71 43.80 23.57
C ALA A 7 4.98 42.61 22.62
N GLU A 8 6.24 42.19 22.52
CA GLU A 8 6.68 41.06 21.71
C GLU A 8 6.13 39.74 22.26
N LEU A 9 6.19 39.54 23.58
CA LEU A 9 5.67 38.34 24.23
C LEU A 9 4.15 38.24 24.03
N LYS A 10 3.40 39.34 24.17
CA LYS A 10 1.95 39.36 23.88
C LYS A 10 1.66 38.84 22.47
N LYS A 11 2.41 39.37 21.48
CA LYS A 11 2.27 38.96 20.08
C LYS A 11 2.60 37.47 19.85
N GLN A 12 3.57 36.91 20.58
CA GLN A 12 3.91 35.48 20.48
C GLN A 12 2.76 34.57 20.94
N TRP A 13 2.09 34.92 22.04
CA TRP A 13 0.93 34.17 22.52
C TRP A 13 -0.29 34.32 21.60
N GLU A 14 -0.55 35.53 21.11
CA GLU A 14 -1.62 35.78 20.13
C GLU A 14 -1.41 35.00 18.83
N ASN A 15 -0.17 34.94 18.33
CA ASN A 15 0.19 34.13 17.15
C ASN A 15 -0.01 32.62 17.35
N LYS A 16 -0.14 32.17 18.60
CA LYS A 16 -0.49 30.78 18.96
C LYS A 16 -1.97 30.62 19.31
N ASN A 17 -2.79 31.58 18.90
CA ASN A 17 -4.24 31.62 19.09
C ASN A 17 -4.67 31.56 20.56
N PHE A 18 -3.86 32.07 21.48
CA PHE A 18 -4.29 32.24 22.87
C PHE A 18 -5.00 33.57 23.04
N THR A 19 -6.18 33.51 23.68
CA THR A 19 -6.83 34.71 24.19
C THR A 19 -6.13 35.21 25.46
N TYR A 20 -6.37 36.47 25.83
CA TYR A 20 -5.87 37.04 27.08
C TYR A 20 -6.21 36.17 28.31
N GLN A 21 -7.44 35.65 28.36
CA GLN A 21 -7.93 34.85 29.48
C GLN A 21 -7.16 33.53 29.59
N GLN A 22 -6.97 32.84 28.47
CA GLN A 22 -6.21 31.58 28.43
C GLN A 22 -4.73 31.81 28.78
N CYS A 23 -4.12 32.90 28.29
CA CYS A 23 -2.75 33.25 28.69
C CYS A 23 -2.65 33.39 30.21
N LYS A 24 -3.61 34.09 30.83
CA LYS A 24 -3.63 34.29 32.28
C LYS A 24 -3.75 32.97 33.04
N GLU A 25 -4.58 32.03 32.56
CA GLU A 25 -4.74 30.71 33.17
C GLU A 25 -3.44 29.90 33.12
N TRP A 26 -2.73 29.88 31.98
CA TRP A 26 -1.46 29.18 31.85
C TRP A 26 -0.34 29.78 32.72
N ILE A 27 -0.27 31.11 32.83
CA ILE A 27 0.69 31.77 33.71
C ILE A 27 0.40 31.48 35.19
N ASN A 28 -0.88 31.43 35.58
CA ASN A 28 -1.27 31.15 36.95
C ASN A 28 -0.85 29.74 37.43
N VAL A 29 -0.70 28.79 36.50
CA VAL A 29 -0.28 27.40 36.82
C VAL A 29 1.24 27.21 36.70
N GLY A 30 2.00 28.30 36.54
CA GLY A 30 3.46 28.30 36.67
C GLY A 30 4.23 28.47 35.36
N LEU A 31 3.56 28.55 34.20
CA LEU A 31 4.27 28.83 32.95
C LEU A 31 4.82 30.27 32.93
N LYS A 32 5.95 30.45 32.25
CA LYS A 32 6.61 31.75 32.12
C LYS A 32 6.07 32.51 30.90
N PRO A 33 6.16 33.85 30.85
CA PRO A 33 5.75 34.64 29.69
C PRO A 33 6.37 34.21 28.35
N GLN A 34 7.57 33.62 28.34
CA GLN A 34 8.25 33.09 27.15
C GLN A 34 7.76 31.70 26.69
N ASP A 35 6.95 31.00 27.49
CA ASP A 35 6.55 29.61 27.24
C ASP A 35 5.38 29.47 26.23
N SER A 36 5.09 30.47 25.41
CA SER A 36 3.96 30.46 24.46
C SER A 36 3.93 29.23 23.54
N ARG A 37 5.10 28.75 23.08
CA ARG A 37 5.20 27.53 22.25
C ARG A 37 4.95 26.26 23.04
N TYR A 38 5.44 26.20 24.28
CA TYR A 38 5.25 25.07 25.18
C TYR A 38 3.78 24.97 25.63
N ALA A 39 3.14 26.10 25.96
CA ALA A 39 1.70 26.17 26.22
C ALA A 39 0.86 25.69 25.02
N ALA A 40 1.24 26.08 23.80
CA ALA A 40 0.56 25.63 22.58
C ALA A 40 0.66 24.10 22.42
N TRP A 41 1.85 23.54 22.64
CA TRP A 41 2.07 22.09 22.59
C TRP A 41 1.24 21.33 23.65
N LEU A 42 1.18 21.83 24.89
CA LEU A 42 0.34 21.25 25.94
C LEU A 42 -1.16 21.26 25.56
N ARG A 43 -1.64 22.36 24.98
CA ARG A 43 -3.04 22.53 24.56
C ARG A 43 -3.40 21.68 23.34
N ASP A 44 -2.57 21.72 22.30
CA ASP A 44 -2.91 21.22 20.97
C ASP A 44 -2.55 19.74 20.81
N GLU A 45 -1.38 19.33 21.30
CA GLU A 45 -0.85 17.97 21.14
C GLU A 45 -1.22 17.08 22.34
N ILE A 46 -0.93 17.53 23.56
CA ILE A 46 -1.19 16.75 24.78
C ILE A 46 -2.65 16.86 25.24
N LYS A 47 -3.35 17.92 24.81
CA LYS A 47 -4.76 18.20 25.12
C LYS A 47 -5.04 18.34 26.61
N ILE A 48 -4.10 18.93 27.34
CA ILE A 48 -4.22 19.24 28.77
C ILE A 48 -4.67 20.69 28.95
N SER A 49 -5.59 20.89 29.89
CA SER A 49 -6.03 22.22 30.32
C SER A 49 -5.14 22.75 31.46
N PRO A 50 -5.10 24.07 31.70
CA PRO A 50 -4.35 24.64 32.84
C PRO A 50 -4.70 23.98 34.18
N THR A 51 -5.97 23.64 34.40
CA THR A 51 -6.44 23.02 35.65
C THR A 51 -5.93 21.60 35.89
N GLU A 52 -5.51 20.91 34.83
CA GLU A 52 -4.96 19.54 34.89
C GLU A 52 -3.43 19.53 34.95
N PHE A 53 -2.79 20.70 34.88
CA PHE A 53 -1.35 20.85 34.87
C PHE A 53 -0.77 20.74 36.29
N SER A 54 -0.13 19.61 36.60
CA SER A 54 0.38 19.31 37.95
C SER A 54 1.89 19.05 38.06
N ASP A 55 2.60 18.84 36.94
CA ASP A 55 4.01 18.43 36.91
C ASP A 55 4.76 19.08 35.74
N ASP A 56 5.30 20.29 35.94
CA ASP A 56 5.98 21.06 34.88
C ASP A 56 7.28 20.38 34.41
N ASP A 57 8.01 19.72 35.31
CA ASP A 57 9.30 19.12 35.00
C ASP A 57 9.14 17.95 34.02
N LEU A 58 8.18 17.05 34.28
CA LEU A 58 7.86 15.93 33.40
C LEU A 58 7.48 16.40 31.99
N PHE A 59 6.60 17.39 31.89
CA PHE A 59 6.13 17.89 30.59
C PHE A 59 7.21 18.68 29.83
N ARG A 60 8.12 19.36 30.53
CA ARG A 60 9.26 20.04 29.89
C ARG A 60 10.22 19.03 29.28
N GLU A 61 10.49 17.91 29.94
CA GLU A 61 11.32 16.84 29.37
C GLU A 61 10.71 16.28 28.08
N GLN A 62 9.40 15.96 28.11
CA GLN A 62 8.67 15.49 26.93
C GLN A 62 8.66 16.52 25.80
N TYR A 63 8.54 17.80 26.13
CA TYR A 63 8.60 18.88 25.14
C TYR A 63 9.99 19.01 24.50
N GLN A 64 11.08 18.82 25.25
CA GLN A 64 12.43 18.80 24.68
C GLN A 64 12.63 17.62 23.72
N GLU A 65 12.07 16.45 24.04
CA GLU A 65 12.08 15.29 23.13
C GLU A 65 11.26 15.55 21.86
N TYR A 66 10.08 16.15 22.00
CA TYR A 66 9.28 16.61 20.87
C TYR A 66 10.07 17.57 19.97
N LEU A 67 10.78 18.55 20.54
CA LEU A 67 11.63 19.46 19.76
C LEU A 67 12.77 18.72 19.04
N LYS A 68 13.41 17.74 19.67
CA LYS A 68 14.43 16.90 19.01
C LYS A 68 13.88 16.12 17.83
N ASN A 69 12.66 15.59 17.93
CA ASN A 69 12.01 14.85 16.84
C ASN A 69 11.48 15.76 15.73
N GLN A 70 11.18 17.03 16.05
CA GLN A 70 10.76 18.06 15.09
C GLN A 70 11.95 18.69 14.35
N THR A 71 13.15 18.65 14.93
CA THR A 71 14.34 19.23 14.32
C THR A 71 14.97 18.17 13.42
N PRO A 72 14.85 18.26 12.07
CA PRO A 72 15.65 17.40 11.21
C PRO A 72 17.11 17.64 11.59
N ALA A 73 17.91 16.57 11.69
CA ALA A 73 19.32 16.65 12.07
C ALA A 73 20.09 17.58 11.11
N SER A 74 20.13 18.88 11.41
CA SER A 74 20.91 19.88 10.71
C SER A 74 21.36 20.94 11.71
N ASP A 75 22.57 20.73 12.24
CA ASP A 75 23.42 21.80 12.77
C ASP A 75 24.87 21.37 12.52
N ASN A 76 25.23 21.38 11.23
CA ASN A 76 26.60 21.47 10.68
C ASN A 76 26.48 21.94 9.22
N GLU A 77 25.77 23.04 9.00
CA GLU A 77 25.08 23.35 7.73
C GLU A 77 25.89 24.13 6.68
N SER A 78 27.23 24.21 6.79
CA SER A 78 28.06 24.90 5.78
C SER A 78 28.85 23.95 4.88
N GLU A 79 29.57 22.98 5.47
CA GLU A 79 30.32 21.97 4.70
C GLU A 79 29.43 20.81 4.23
N ASP A 80 28.39 20.47 5.01
CA ASP A 80 27.54 19.32 4.73
C ASP A 80 26.47 19.60 3.67
N GLU A 81 26.22 20.87 3.32
CA GLU A 81 25.25 21.22 2.26
C GLU A 81 25.80 20.89 0.87
N GLN A 82 27.10 21.12 0.63
CA GLN A 82 27.77 20.75 -0.62
C GLN A 82 27.99 19.24 -0.70
N LEU A 83 28.33 18.59 0.42
CA LEU A 83 28.50 17.13 0.48
C LEU A 83 27.16 16.39 0.34
N SER A 84 26.09 16.92 0.92
CA SER A 84 24.72 16.38 0.78
C SER A 84 24.17 16.61 -0.61
N LEU A 85 24.49 17.75 -1.24
CA LEU A 85 24.19 18.01 -2.65
C LEU A 85 24.93 17.01 -3.54
N ALA A 86 26.23 16.78 -3.30
CA ALA A 86 27.04 15.81 -4.04
C ALA A 86 26.54 14.37 -3.88
N LYS A 87 26.15 13.96 -2.66
CA LYS A 87 25.55 12.64 -2.38
C LYS A 87 24.19 12.45 -3.05
N ALA A 88 23.31 13.46 -2.96
CA ALA A 88 22.01 13.43 -3.62
C ALA A 88 22.14 13.36 -5.14
N PHE A 89 23.14 14.06 -5.71
CA PHE A 89 23.46 13.98 -7.13
C PHE A 89 24.02 12.61 -7.55
N ALA A 90 24.96 12.04 -6.79
CA ALA A 90 25.53 10.72 -7.09
C ALA A 90 24.47 9.60 -7.08
N LEU A 91 23.52 9.66 -6.14
CA LEU A 91 22.40 8.72 -6.05
C LEU A 91 21.43 8.83 -7.25
N SER A 92 21.09 10.06 -7.67
CA SER A 92 20.20 10.28 -8.82
C SER A 92 20.77 9.82 -10.17
N LEU A 93 22.08 9.56 -10.22
CA LEU A 93 22.81 9.12 -11.41
C LEU A 93 23.07 7.62 -11.46
N GLY A 94 22.65 6.84 -10.45
CA GLY A 94 22.89 5.39 -10.42
C GLY A 94 24.36 4.99 -10.30
N ILE A 95 25.20 5.85 -9.70
CA ILE A 95 26.62 5.56 -9.46
C ILE A 95 26.72 4.77 -8.15
N PHE A 96 26.84 3.43 -8.25
CA PHE A 96 26.75 2.50 -7.12
C PHE A 96 28.07 2.17 -6.38
N ASP A 97 29.14 2.93 -6.56
CA ASP A 97 30.38 2.68 -5.81
C ASP A 97 30.58 3.71 -4.68
N PHE A 98 29.97 3.43 -3.52
CA PHE A 98 30.14 4.20 -2.29
C PHE A 98 31.43 3.83 -1.54
N GLY A 99 32.20 2.83 -2.00
CA GLY A 99 33.43 2.38 -1.36
C GLY A 99 34.47 3.51 -1.20
N ASP A 100 34.59 4.36 -2.22
CA ASP A 100 35.49 5.51 -2.22
C ASP A 100 34.97 6.70 -1.38
N LEU A 101 33.65 6.85 -1.25
CA LEU A 101 33.05 7.97 -0.49
C LEU A 101 33.12 7.73 1.03
N PHE A 102 33.08 6.47 1.47
CA PHE A 102 33.24 6.11 2.88
C PHE A 102 34.70 6.12 3.35
N SER A 103 35.66 5.81 2.47
CA SER A 103 37.10 5.97 2.74
C SER A 103 37.52 7.44 2.81
N LEU A 104 36.84 8.33 2.09
CA LEU A 104 37.02 9.80 2.15
C LEU A 104 36.60 10.43 3.48
N LYS A 105 35.67 9.82 4.24
CA LYS A 105 35.22 10.34 5.55
C LYS A 105 36.32 10.31 6.64
N LYS A 106 37.39 9.53 6.43
CA LYS A 106 38.53 9.41 7.36
C LYS A 106 39.67 10.39 7.07
N ARG A 107 39.66 11.09 5.94
CA ARG A 107 40.73 12.01 5.55
C ARG A 107 40.11 13.40 5.38
N LYS A 108 40.67 14.38 6.08
CA LYS A 108 40.27 15.79 5.94
C LYS A 108 40.61 16.22 4.50
N ILE A 109 39.60 16.27 3.65
CA ILE A 109 39.72 16.70 2.25
C ILE A 109 40.06 18.19 2.26
N SER A 110 41.06 18.60 1.49
CA SER A 110 41.36 20.01 1.31
C SER A 110 40.31 20.69 0.43
N ASP A 111 40.07 21.99 0.62
CA ASP A 111 39.13 22.75 -0.21
C ASP A 111 39.43 22.61 -1.72
N GLN A 112 40.70 22.48 -2.10
CA GLN A 112 41.12 22.22 -3.48
C GLN A 112 40.74 20.83 -4.01
N GLU A 113 40.81 19.80 -3.18
CA GLU A 113 40.39 18.44 -3.56
C GLU A 113 38.86 18.34 -3.63
N LEU A 114 38.14 19.02 -2.73
CA LEU A 114 36.68 19.11 -2.78
C LEU A 114 36.24 19.92 -4.01
N GLU A 115 36.88 21.06 -4.29
CA GLU A 115 36.61 21.86 -5.47
C GLU A 115 36.89 21.06 -6.76
N LYS A 116 38.01 20.33 -6.81
CA LYS A 116 38.34 19.43 -7.94
C LYS A 116 37.31 18.32 -8.10
N TYR A 117 36.90 17.65 -7.02
CA TYR A 117 35.88 16.60 -7.04
C TYR A 117 34.51 17.14 -7.47
N LEU A 118 34.09 18.30 -6.95
CA LEU A 118 32.86 18.97 -7.35
C LEU A 118 32.93 19.44 -8.80
N LEU A 119 34.08 19.87 -9.31
CA LEU A 119 34.29 20.23 -10.71
C LEU A 119 34.20 19.00 -11.62
N GLU A 120 34.88 17.91 -11.27
CA GLU A 120 34.84 16.62 -11.99
C GLU A 120 33.42 16.04 -12.02
N LYS A 121 32.70 16.07 -10.88
CA LYS A 121 31.30 15.63 -10.80
C LYS A 121 30.32 16.59 -11.48
N ARG A 122 30.55 17.90 -11.43
CA ARG A 122 29.79 18.90 -12.21
C ARG A 122 29.95 18.67 -13.72
N LEU A 123 31.14 18.26 -14.17
CA LEU A 123 31.40 17.90 -15.56
C LEU A 123 30.72 16.57 -15.91
N GLU A 124 30.80 15.56 -15.04
CA GLU A 124 30.08 14.29 -15.22
C GLU A 124 28.54 14.51 -15.28
N LEU A 125 28.02 15.42 -14.44
CA LEU A 125 26.62 15.88 -14.44
C LEU A 125 26.22 16.64 -15.71
N LYS A 126 27.13 17.38 -16.36
CA LYS A 126 26.88 18.05 -17.65
C LYS A 126 26.67 17.08 -18.82
N LYS A 127 26.98 15.79 -18.66
CA LYS A 127 26.55 14.73 -19.61
C LYS A 127 25.06 14.42 -19.51
N HIS A 128 24.42 14.73 -18.37
CA HIS A 128 23.06 14.33 -18.04
C HIS A 128 22.09 15.50 -17.78
N PHE A 129 22.58 16.72 -17.52
CA PHE A 129 21.76 17.92 -17.30
C PHE A 129 21.69 18.85 -18.53
N PRO A 130 20.51 19.45 -18.77
CA PRO A 130 20.37 20.57 -19.69
C PRO A 130 20.96 21.85 -19.09
N PHE A 131 21.55 22.65 -19.95
CA PHE A 131 22.04 24.00 -19.66
C PHE A 131 20.97 24.84 -18.94
N ASN A 132 21.39 25.65 -17.95
CA ASN A 132 20.52 26.71 -17.47
C ASN A 132 20.26 27.63 -18.66
N ILE A 133 19.00 27.82 -19.06
CA ILE A 133 18.65 28.63 -20.24
C ILE A 133 19.13 30.08 -20.07
N GLN A 134 19.35 30.54 -18.84
CA GLN A 134 19.98 31.84 -18.56
C GLN A 134 21.47 31.91 -18.98
N GLU A 135 22.11 30.77 -19.23
CA GLU A 135 23.46 30.65 -19.78
C GLU A 135 23.48 30.62 -21.32
N LEU A 136 22.30 30.61 -21.97
CA LEU A 136 22.14 30.90 -23.39
C LEU A 136 21.99 32.42 -23.54
N THR A 137 22.82 33.02 -24.38
CA THR A 137 22.65 34.42 -24.71
C THR A 137 21.50 34.57 -25.72
N THR A 138 20.90 35.76 -25.77
CA THR A 138 19.95 36.11 -26.84
C THR A 138 20.64 36.31 -28.19
N GLU A 139 21.97 36.31 -28.21
CA GLU A 139 22.77 36.48 -29.42
C GLU A 139 22.69 35.22 -30.29
N LYS A 140 22.42 35.43 -31.56
CA LYS A 140 22.32 34.34 -32.53
C LYS A 140 23.72 33.90 -32.94
N ALA A 141 23.90 32.59 -32.96
CA ALA A 141 25.09 31.97 -33.53
C ALA A 141 25.31 32.47 -34.96
N ARG A 142 26.52 32.93 -35.28
CA ARG A 142 26.94 33.22 -36.66
C ARG A 142 27.91 32.16 -37.14
N ASP A 143 27.87 31.84 -38.42
CA ASP A 143 28.87 31.01 -39.08
C ASP A 143 30.15 31.82 -39.35
N ASP A 144 31.21 31.13 -39.79
CA ASP A 144 32.49 31.77 -40.12
C ASP A 144 32.39 32.69 -41.36
N PHE A 145 31.27 32.68 -42.09
CA PHE A 145 30.96 33.58 -43.21
C PHE A 145 30.05 34.76 -42.79
N GLY A 146 29.68 34.86 -41.51
CA GLY A 146 28.81 35.90 -40.97
C GLY A 146 27.31 35.66 -41.12
N ASN A 147 26.87 34.52 -41.66
CA ASN A 147 25.46 34.15 -41.74
C ASN A 147 24.90 33.80 -40.37
N VAL A 148 23.69 34.26 -40.08
CA VAL A 148 23.03 34.07 -38.78
C VAL A 148 22.27 32.73 -38.78
N SER A 149 22.62 31.83 -37.86
CA SER A 149 21.87 30.60 -37.64
C SER A 149 20.49 30.90 -37.05
N ARG A 150 19.42 30.41 -37.68
CA ARG A 150 18.04 30.63 -37.21
C ARG A 150 17.75 29.94 -35.87
N ASN A 151 18.36 28.77 -35.65
CA ASN A 151 18.14 27.90 -34.48
C ASN A 151 19.38 27.75 -33.58
N GLY A 152 20.44 28.51 -33.87
CA GLY A 152 21.65 28.54 -33.06
C GLY A 152 21.65 29.68 -32.06
N ARG A 153 22.15 29.42 -30.85
CA ARG A 153 22.39 30.44 -29.81
C ARG A 153 23.85 30.43 -29.39
N VAL A 154 24.39 31.62 -29.13
CA VAL A 154 25.71 31.77 -28.52
C VAL A 154 25.58 31.42 -27.04
N ILE A 155 26.48 30.57 -26.54
CA ILE A 155 26.58 30.24 -25.12
C ILE A 155 27.46 31.25 -24.38
N THR A 156 27.18 31.45 -23.09
CA THR A 156 28.05 32.26 -22.23
C THR A 156 29.48 31.69 -22.17
N ALA A 157 30.46 32.55 -21.88
CA ALA A 157 31.86 32.13 -21.73
C ALA A 157 32.04 31.08 -20.63
N SER A 158 31.30 31.19 -19.51
CA SER A 158 31.32 30.19 -18.44
C SER A 158 30.86 28.83 -18.93
N LEU A 159 29.76 28.77 -19.70
CA LEU A 159 29.25 27.51 -20.23
C LEU A 159 30.19 26.93 -21.30
N SER A 160 30.76 27.78 -22.15
CA SER A 160 31.76 27.39 -23.15
C SER A 160 32.99 26.73 -22.51
N LYS A 161 33.50 27.33 -21.42
CA LYS A 161 34.64 26.80 -20.67
C LYS A 161 34.33 25.42 -20.10
N ASP A 162 33.18 25.28 -19.43
CA ASP A 162 32.76 24.01 -18.84
C ASP A 162 32.56 22.90 -19.90
N LEU A 163 32.01 23.23 -21.08
CA LEU A 163 31.85 22.29 -22.19
C LEU A 163 33.20 21.89 -22.80
N THR A 164 34.15 22.83 -22.89
CA THR A 164 35.51 22.56 -23.36
C THR A 164 36.23 21.60 -22.42
N THR A 165 36.12 21.81 -21.10
CA THR A 165 36.68 20.90 -20.10
C THR A 165 36.04 19.52 -20.19
N LEU A 166 34.73 19.43 -20.42
CA LEU A 166 34.04 18.15 -20.61
C LEU A 166 34.52 17.40 -21.85
N ALA A 167 34.68 18.10 -22.97
CA ALA A 167 35.16 17.51 -24.23
C ALA A 167 36.56 16.93 -24.07
N LEU A 168 37.47 17.67 -23.42
CA LEU A 168 38.83 17.22 -23.12
C LEU A 168 38.83 16.00 -22.19
N ALA A 169 38.02 16.02 -21.12
CA ALA A 169 37.95 14.92 -20.15
C ALA A 169 37.40 13.60 -20.73
N ASN A 170 36.70 13.65 -21.87
CA ASN A 170 36.12 12.47 -22.51
C ASN A 170 36.82 12.07 -23.83
N GLY A 171 37.96 12.68 -24.15
CA GLY A 171 38.66 12.43 -25.41
C GLY A 171 37.83 12.77 -26.64
N TRP A 172 36.88 13.72 -26.51
CA TRP A 172 36.02 14.09 -27.64
C TRP A 172 36.77 14.85 -28.71
N ASP A 173 37.88 15.51 -28.36
CA ASP A 173 38.77 16.18 -29.31
C ASP A 173 40.18 16.39 -28.72
N ASP A 174 41.12 15.51 -29.11
CA ASP A 174 42.52 15.56 -28.66
C ASP A 174 43.27 16.79 -29.18
N ASN A 175 42.75 17.45 -30.22
CA ASN A 175 43.40 18.59 -30.86
C ASN A 175 43.17 19.91 -30.11
N ILE A 176 42.09 20.03 -29.32
CA ILE A 176 41.82 21.21 -28.46
C ILE A 176 42.96 21.41 -27.45
N SER A 177 43.54 20.32 -26.95
CA SER A 177 44.62 20.36 -25.95
C SER A 177 45.92 20.96 -26.50
N LYS A 178 46.14 20.92 -27.82
CA LYS A 178 47.43 21.29 -28.45
C LYS A 178 47.53 22.77 -28.82
N ASP A 179 46.41 23.42 -29.10
CA ASP A 179 46.37 24.81 -29.58
C ASP A 179 45.87 25.83 -28.54
N GLY A 180 45.36 25.39 -27.39
CA GLY A 180 44.79 26.29 -26.37
C GLY A 180 43.54 27.06 -26.81
N LYS A 181 42.88 26.63 -27.89
CA LYS A 181 41.67 27.27 -28.42
C LYS A 181 40.42 26.74 -27.70
N GLU A 182 39.61 27.64 -27.13
CA GLU A 182 38.27 27.30 -26.63
C GLU A 182 37.37 26.81 -27.79
N LEU A 183 36.51 25.82 -27.53
CA LEU A 183 35.48 25.37 -28.48
C LEU A 183 34.58 26.57 -28.86
N LYS A 184 34.44 26.84 -30.17
CA LYS A 184 33.52 27.89 -30.65
C LYS A 184 32.04 27.49 -30.43
N LYS A 185 31.23 28.52 -30.21
CA LYS A 185 30.22 28.62 -29.14
C LYS A 185 28.76 28.49 -29.60
N ASN A 186 28.35 27.42 -30.28
CA ASN A 186 26.98 27.33 -30.80
C ASN A 186 26.26 26.05 -30.36
N ILE A 187 25.08 26.22 -29.77
CA ILE A 187 24.14 25.13 -29.46
C ILE A 187 22.99 25.17 -30.46
N LEU A 188 22.59 24.00 -31.00
CA LEU A 188 21.48 23.86 -31.94
C LEU A 188 20.28 23.20 -31.24
N ILE A 189 19.12 23.86 -31.30
CA ILE A 189 17.89 23.38 -30.65
C ILE A 189 16.99 22.73 -31.71
N LEU A 190 16.56 21.49 -31.47
CA LEU A 190 15.66 20.75 -32.36
C LEU A 190 14.28 20.50 -31.73
N ASN A 191 13.27 20.36 -32.59
CA ASN A 191 11.95 19.88 -32.20
C ASN A 191 11.99 18.39 -31.79
N LYS A 192 11.34 18.04 -30.68
CA LYS A 192 11.28 16.65 -30.18
C LYS A 192 10.50 15.69 -31.09
N GLU A 193 9.41 16.15 -31.70
CA GLU A 193 8.49 15.27 -32.44
C GLU A 193 9.09 14.74 -33.74
N ASN A 194 9.99 15.50 -34.37
CA ASN A 194 10.52 15.15 -35.68
C ASN A 194 12.05 15.22 -35.79
N GLY A 195 12.76 15.65 -34.74
CA GLY A 195 14.22 15.75 -34.77
C GLY A 195 14.74 16.73 -35.83
N THR A 196 13.91 17.66 -36.30
CA THR A 196 14.30 18.65 -37.30
C THR A 196 14.45 20.03 -36.67
N ALA A 197 15.44 20.78 -37.15
CA ALA A 197 15.59 22.19 -36.87
C ALA A 197 14.65 22.98 -37.80
N SER A 198 13.32 22.86 -37.70
CA SER A 198 12.35 23.39 -38.70
C SER A 198 12.77 24.71 -39.38
N SER A 199 12.71 24.77 -40.72
CA SER A 199 13.09 25.94 -41.55
C SER A 199 12.18 27.14 -41.36
N HIS A 200 11.05 26.90 -40.69
CA HIS A 200 9.95 27.82 -40.50
C HIS A 200 9.86 28.35 -39.07
N TRP A 201 10.83 28.06 -38.19
CA TRP A 201 10.87 28.71 -36.88
C TRP A 201 11.40 30.14 -37.04
N GLU A 202 10.48 31.10 -37.04
CA GLU A 202 10.84 32.48 -36.74
C GLU A 202 11.32 32.54 -35.28
N CYS A 203 12.35 33.34 -34.98
CA CYS A 203 13.01 33.30 -33.67
C CYS A 203 12.07 33.55 -32.48
N ASN A 204 10.96 34.26 -32.71
CA ASN A 204 9.93 34.50 -31.70
C ASN A 204 9.22 33.20 -31.27
N ASP A 205 9.09 32.21 -32.16
CA ASP A 205 8.45 30.93 -31.85
C ASP A 205 9.36 30.01 -31.04
N LEU A 206 10.68 30.03 -31.25
CA LEU A 206 11.62 29.26 -30.43
C LEU A 206 11.66 29.80 -29.00
N ASP A 207 11.81 31.10 -28.84
CA ASP A 207 11.84 31.74 -27.52
C ASP A 207 10.48 31.59 -26.81
N LYS A 208 9.37 31.60 -27.56
CA LYS A 208 8.03 31.27 -27.06
C LYS A 208 7.92 29.80 -26.65
N GLN A 209 8.40 28.84 -27.44
CA GLN A 209 8.37 27.42 -27.08
C GLN A 209 9.23 27.09 -25.86
N ILE A 210 10.38 27.77 -25.73
CA ILE A 210 11.23 27.73 -24.53
C ILE A 210 10.46 28.27 -23.32
N ARG A 211 9.78 29.43 -23.44
CA ARG A 211 8.94 30.00 -22.38
C ARG A 211 7.72 29.13 -22.05
N ASP A 212 7.11 28.52 -23.07
CA ASP A 212 5.89 27.69 -22.99
C ASP A 212 6.18 26.24 -22.56
N LYS A 213 7.45 25.91 -22.23
CA LYS A 213 7.86 24.61 -21.66
C LYS A 213 7.63 23.40 -22.57
N LYS A 214 7.72 23.57 -23.88
CA LYS A 214 7.65 22.43 -24.82
C LYS A 214 8.95 21.60 -24.76
N GLU A 215 8.85 20.31 -25.04
CA GLU A 215 10.02 19.41 -25.01
C GLU A 215 10.94 19.67 -26.22
N LEU A 216 12.23 19.90 -25.98
CA LEU A 216 13.22 20.25 -26.99
C LEU A 216 14.45 19.33 -26.88
N TYR A 217 15.09 19.03 -28.02
CA TYR A 217 16.42 18.39 -28.02
C TYR A 217 17.50 19.46 -28.17
N ILE A 218 18.62 19.25 -27.48
CA ILE A 218 19.81 20.09 -27.57
C ILE A 218 20.92 19.28 -28.22
N ILE A 219 21.47 19.75 -29.34
CA ILE A 219 22.63 19.14 -30.01
C ILE A 219 23.85 20.04 -29.79
N LEU A 220 24.92 19.42 -29.32
CA LEU A 220 26.27 19.98 -29.32
C LEU A 220 26.95 19.60 -30.64
N ILE A 221 27.45 20.59 -31.39
CA ILE A 221 28.10 20.39 -32.68
C ILE A 221 29.60 20.25 -32.46
N LYS A 222 30.21 19.25 -33.10
CA LYS A 222 31.65 19.01 -33.12
C LYS A 222 32.25 19.58 -34.42
N ASP A 223 33.40 20.26 -34.31
CA ASP A 223 34.31 20.67 -35.40
C ASP A 223 33.86 21.73 -36.42
N ASN A 224 33.00 22.70 -36.07
CA ASN A 224 32.61 23.82 -36.95
C ASN A 224 32.07 23.46 -38.36
N ASN A 225 31.87 22.18 -38.67
CA ASN A 225 31.41 21.75 -39.99
C ASN A 225 29.88 21.80 -40.05
N TRP A 226 29.39 22.62 -40.96
CA TRP A 226 27.97 22.76 -41.25
C TRP A 226 27.51 21.58 -42.08
N VAL A 227 26.44 20.91 -41.62
CA VAL A 227 25.71 19.98 -42.46
C VAL A 227 24.76 20.79 -43.31
N ASP A 228 25.02 20.85 -44.61
CA ASP A 228 24.15 21.46 -45.59
C ASP A 228 22.73 20.87 -45.48
N TRP A 229 21.76 21.74 -45.28
CA TRP A 229 20.43 21.38 -44.82
C TRP A 229 19.46 21.21 -45.98
N LYS A 230 19.70 20.15 -46.75
CA LYS A 230 18.69 19.59 -47.64
C LYS A 230 18.42 18.13 -47.30
N GLY A 231 17.41 17.94 -46.46
CA GLY A 231 16.52 16.79 -46.52
C GLY A 231 16.99 15.52 -45.79
N ARG A 232 16.29 15.23 -44.69
CA ARG A 232 16.30 13.97 -43.90
C ARG A 232 17.63 13.64 -43.22
N VAL A 233 17.55 13.33 -41.93
CA VAL A 233 18.62 12.71 -41.13
C VAL A 233 18.77 11.24 -41.55
N ASN A 234 18.96 11.01 -42.84
CA ASN A 234 19.28 9.72 -43.42
C ASN A 234 20.49 9.96 -44.31
N ASN A 235 21.65 9.64 -43.75
CA ASN A 235 22.96 9.49 -44.35
C ASN A 235 23.93 10.67 -44.19
N VAL A 236 25.13 10.30 -43.74
CA VAL A 236 26.42 11.03 -43.80
C VAL A 236 26.82 11.87 -42.58
N ILE A 237 26.34 11.53 -41.37
CA ILE A 237 27.18 11.66 -40.18
C ILE A 237 27.11 10.35 -39.41
N ASP A 238 28.27 9.77 -39.14
CA ASP A 238 28.41 8.63 -38.27
C ASP A 238 27.77 8.94 -36.90
N GLN A 239 26.72 8.19 -36.54
CA GLN A 239 25.98 8.36 -35.29
C GLN A 239 26.89 8.26 -34.06
N SER A 240 28.10 7.71 -34.20
CA SER A 240 29.14 7.65 -33.17
C SER A 240 29.58 9.03 -32.65
N SER A 241 29.37 10.11 -33.41
CA SER A 241 29.82 11.46 -33.07
C SER A 241 28.76 12.35 -32.41
N MET A 242 27.53 11.85 -32.22
CA MET A 242 26.43 12.60 -31.59
C MET A 242 26.12 12.11 -30.18
N VAL A 243 26.28 12.98 -29.17
CA VAL A 243 25.80 12.74 -27.81
C VAL A 243 24.32 13.13 -27.72
N LYS A 244 23.42 12.16 -27.61
CA LYS A 244 21.98 12.39 -27.34
C LYS A 244 21.71 12.42 -25.84
N ALA A 245 21.55 13.61 -25.25
CA ALA A 245 21.05 13.75 -23.89
C ALA A 245 19.50 13.81 -23.90
N ARG A 246 18.84 12.88 -23.20
CA ARG A 246 17.38 12.85 -23.04
C ARG A 246 17.04 13.39 -21.65
N VAL A 247 16.39 14.55 -21.59
CA VAL A 247 16.08 15.17 -20.31
C VAL A 247 14.56 15.20 -20.12
N LYS A 248 14.10 14.82 -18.92
CA LYS A 248 12.69 14.95 -18.53
C LYS A 248 12.33 16.44 -18.32
N PRO A 249 11.22 16.95 -18.90
CA PRO A 249 10.81 18.36 -18.81
C PRO A 249 10.65 18.91 -17.38
N SER A 250 10.38 18.03 -16.40
CA SER A 250 10.09 18.40 -15.01
C SER A 250 11.27 19.02 -14.26
N LEU A 251 12.51 18.72 -14.65
CA LEU A 251 13.73 19.23 -13.96
C LEU A 251 14.19 20.61 -14.46
N TYR A 252 13.68 21.08 -15.59
CA TYR A 252 14.20 22.25 -16.30
C TYR A 252 13.97 23.61 -15.64
N LEU A 253 13.04 23.71 -14.69
CA LEU A 253 12.55 25.00 -14.19
C LEU A 253 12.31 25.02 -12.67
N LEU A 254 12.79 24.01 -11.96
CA LEU A 254 12.76 24.03 -10.51
C LEU A 254 13.86 24.98 -10.04
N SER A 255 13.52 25.94 -9.19
CA SER A 255 14.54 26.68 -8.45
C SER A 255 15.46 25.68 -7.74
N LYS A 256 16.71 26.05 -7.45
CA LYS A 256 17.66 25.20 -6.71
C LYS A 256 16.98 24.49 -5.51
N LYS A 257 16.13 25.23 -4.78
CA LYS A 257 15.29 24.72 -3.68
C LYS A 257 14.32 23.61 -4.10
N LYS A 258 13.55 23.79 -5.16
CA LYS A 258 12.57 22.78 -5.63
C LYS A 258 13.23 21.53 -6.22
N ALA A 259 14.40 21.68 -6.88
CA ALA A 259 15.16 20.53 -7.36
C ALA A 259 15.73 19.71 -6.19
N LEU A 260 16.20 20.40 -5.13
CA LEU A 260 16.60 19.78 -3.87
C LEU A 260 15.43 19.07 -3.16
N GLU A 261 14.25 19.69 -3.12
CA GLU A 261 13.03 19.05 -2.58
C GLU A 261 12.69 17.76 -3.34
N PHE A 262 12.68 17.80 -4.68
CA PHE A 262 12.46 16.62 -5.52
C PHE A 262 13.49 15.50 -5.26
N LEU A 263 14.78 15.83 -5.22
CA LEU A 263 15.84 14.85 -4.93
C LEU A 263 15.73 14.29 -3.50
N ARG A 264 15.28 15.10 -2.53
CA ARG A 264 15.01 14.63 -1.16
C ARG A 264 13.83 13.66 -1.14
N GLU A 265 12.78 13.92 -1.91
CA GLU A 265 11.62 13.02 -2.05
C GLU A 265 11.99 11.71 -2.75
N GLU A 266 12.77 11.76 -3.84
CA GLU A 266 13.23 10.58 -4.56
C GLU A 266 14.16 9.71 -3.69
N ASN A 267 15.10 10.33 -2.98
CA ASN A 267 15.94 9.62 -2.00
C ASN A 267 15.13 9.04 -0.83
N LYS A 268 14.07 9.73 -0.40
CA LYS A 268 13.16 9.21 0.64
C LYS A 268 12.46 7.94 0.13
N PHE A 269 12.00 7.97 -1.11
CA PHE A 269 11.32 6.83 -1.74
C PHE A 269 12.24 5.61 -1.92
N GLU A 270 13.46 5.79 -2.39
CA GLU A 270 14.42 4.68 -2.53
C GLU A 270 14.85 4.11 -1.16
N ARG A 271 15.09 4.98 -0.16
CA ARG A 271 15.35 4.51 1.22
C ARG A 271 14.17 3.72 1.79
N GLU A 272 12.96 4.16 1.52
CA GLU A 272 11.75 3.47 1.97
C GLU A 272 11.63 2.09 1.31
N LYS A 273 11.93 1.96 0.01
CA LYS A 273 11.98 0.67 -0.66
C LYS A 273 13.00 -0.27 -0.03
N ASP A 274 14.22 0.20 0.23
CA ASP A 274 15.26 -0.64 0.84
C ASP A 274 14.89 -1.07 2.26
N GLN A 275 14.30 -0.15 3.04
CA GLN A 275 13.76 -0.48 4.36
C GLN A 275 12.66 -1.54 4.29
N LEU A 276 11.76 -1.44 3.31
CA LEU A 276 10.71 -2.43 3.09
C LEU A 276 11.28 -3.80 2.72
N LYS A 277 12.31 -3.87 1.86
CA LYS A 277 12.99 -5.13 1.52
C LYS A 277 13.57 -5.82 2.76
N VAL A 278 14.29 -5.07 3.60
CA VAL A 278 14.86 -5.56 4.86
C VAL A 278 13.76 -6.07 5.79
N LEU A 279 12.67 -5.31 5.90
CA LEU A 279 11.58 -5.66 6.79
C LEU A 279 10.79 -6.90 6.33
N VAL A 280 10.57 -7.05 5.02
CA VAL A 280 9.99 -8.28 4.46
C VAL A 280 10.87 -9.47 4.78
N LYS A 281 12.20 -9.36 4.65
CA LYS A 281 13.12 -10.43 5.05
C LYS A 281 13.09 -10.75 6.54
N LEU A 282 12.88 -9.75 7.39
CA LEU A 282 12.80 -9.94 8.83
C LEU A 282 11.48 -10.60 9.26
N LYS A 283 10.38 -10.32 8.56
CA LYS A 283 9.02 -10.69 8.97
C LYS A 283 8.43 -11.87 8.19
N THR A 284 9.14 -12.40 7.20
CA THR A 284 8.64 -13.49 6.34
C THR A 284 9.74 -14.50 6.01
N ASP A 285 9.32 -15.71 5.68
CA ASP A 285 10.21 -16.80 5.24
C ASP A 285 10.33 -16.87 3.70
N ILE A 286 10.14 -15.73 2.99
CA ILE A 286 10.34 -15.64 1.54
C ILE A 286 11.83 -15.88 1.23
N PRO A 287 12.21 -16.80 0.33
CA PRO A 287 13.61 -17.17 0.07
C PRO A 287 14.29 -16.15 -0.86
N GLY A 288 15.51 -16.41 -1.29
CA GLY A 288 16.20 -15.58 -2.30
C GLY A 288 16.55 -14.16 -1.85
N GLU A 289 16.87 -13.27 -2.78
CA GLU A 289 17.02 -11.82 -2.53
C GLU A 289 15.69 -11.10 -2.80
N ILE A 290 15.33 -10.05 -2.04
CA ILE A 290 14.12 -9.28 -2.36
C ILE A 290 14.46 -8.18 -3.37
N GLU A 291 13.94 -8.35 -4.59
CA GLU A 291 14.14 -7.42 -5.70
C GLU A 291 13.22 -6.21 -5.61
N GLU A 292 11.97 -6.41 -5.22
CA GLU A 292 10.96 -5.35 -5.21
C GLU A 292 9.93 -5.57 -4.11
N VAL A 293 9.53 -4.48 -3.44
CA VAL A 293 8.35 -4.44 -2.57
C VAL A 293 7.51 -3.24 -2.95
N VAL A 294 6.26 -3.47 -3.33
CA VAL A 294 5.29 -2.41 -3.66
C VAL A 294 4.08 -2.52 -2.76
N ARG A 295 3.89 -1.51 -1.91
CA ARG A 295 2.69 -1.37 -1.07
C ARG A 295 1.50 -0.91 -1.92
N PHE A 296 0.32 -1.39 -1.60
CA PHE A 296 -0.93 -0.97 -2.23
C PHE A 296 -2.13 -1.20 -1.30
N GLU A 297 -3.26 -0.60 -1.65
CA GLU A 297 -4.52 -0.75 -0.92
C GLU A 297 -5.59 -1.34 -1.85
N THR A 298 -6.56 -2.04 -1.27
CA THR A 298 -7.80 -2.47 -1.92
C THR A 298 -9.00 -2.05 -1.10
N TRP A 299 -10.21 -2.24 -1.62
CA TRP A 299 -11.44 -2.01 -0.86
C TRP A 299 -11.57 -2.85 0.43
N TRP A 300 -10.76 -3.91 0.59
CA TRP A 300 -10.85 -4.83 1.74
C TRP A 300 -9.68 -4.80 2.70
N ASN A 301 -8.47 -4.43 2.25
CA ASN A 301 -7.32 -4.30 3.13
C ASN A 301 -6.38 -3.19 2.59
N LYS A 302 -5.95 -2.29 3.49
CA LYS A 302 -5.09 -1.14 3.19
C LYS A 302 -3.60 -1.42 3.35
N ASN A 303 -3.25 -2.61 3.80
CA ASN A 303 -1.92 -3.00 4.25
C ASN A 303 -1.46 -4.20 3.43
N LEU A 304 -1.53 -4.06 2.11
CA LEU A 304 -1.10 -5.08 1.17
C LEU A 304 0.25 -4.70 0.57
N ALA A 305 1.05 -5.71 0.25
CA ALA A 305 2.23 -5.52 -0.56
C ALA A 305 2.41 -6.67 -1.54
N THR A 306 2.90 -6.37 -2.74
CA THR A 306 3.48 -7.39 -3.60
C THR A 306 4.98 -7.42 -3.39
N VAL A 307 5.54 -8.62 -3.32
CA VAL A 307 6.98 -8.83 -3.17
C VAL A 307 7.48 -9.63 -4.36
N ILE A 308 8.58 -9.18 -4.96
CA ILE A 308 9.33 -9.94 -5.95
C ILE A 308 10.64 -10.36 -5.32
N ASN A 309 10.93 -11.65 -5.34
CA ASN A 309 12.25 -12.16 -4.93
C ASN A 309 13.00 -12.76 -6.14
N ASP A 310 14.32 -12.92 -6.02
CA ASP A 310 15.16 -13.72 -6.90
C ASP A 310 15.79 -14.89 -6.13
N ASP A 311 15.43 -16.12 -6.50
CA ASP A 311 16.02 -17.37 -5.99
C ASP A 311 16.48 -18.24 -7.17
N GLY A 312 17.20 -17.62 -8.12
CA GLY A 312 17.56 -18.17 -9.43
C GLY A 312 16.43 -18.08 -10.48
N ASN A 313 15.24 -17.68 -10.06
CA ASN A 313 14.12 -17.19 -10.86
C ASN A 313 13.37 -16.15 -10.03
N HIS A 314 12.57 -15.32 -10.69
CA HIS A 314 11.76 -14.31 -10.03
C HIS A 314 10.39 -14.86 -9.66
N TRP A 315 9.94 -14.64 -8.41
CA TRP A 315 8.59 -15.03 -7.96
C TRP A 315 7.84 -13.85 -7.40
N VAL A 316 6.52 -13.86 -7.58
CA VAL A 316 5.61 -12.82 -7.07
C VAL A 316 4.81 -13.35 -5.88
N PHE A 317 4.97 -12.71 -4.73
CA PHE A 317 4.20 -12.96 -3.52
C PHE A 317 3.22 -11.83 -3.22
N LEU A 318 2.13 -12.17 -2.55
CA LEU A 318 1.23 -11.23 -1.90
C LEU A 318 1.43 -11.30 -0.38
N LEU A 319 1.69 -10.15 0.24
CA LEU A 319 1.65 -9.98 1.68
C LEU A 319 0.33 -9.34 2.10
N VAL A 320 -0.33 -9.94 3.08
CA VAL A 320 -1.54 -9.39 3.71
C VAL A 320 -1.24 -9.13 5.18
N TYR A 321 -1.25 -7.86 5.58
CA TYR A 321 -1.07 -7.50 6.98
C TYR A 321 -2.42 -7.19 7.65
N GLU A 322 -2.75 -7.95 8.69
CA GLU A 322 -3.98 -7.79 9.46
C GLU A 322 -3.66 -7.22 10.83
N GLN A 323 -3.95 -5.93 11.05
CA GLN A 323 -3.71 -5.27 12.33
C GLN A 323 -4.64 -5.84 13.42
N GLY A 324 -4.11 -5.95 14.65
CA GLY A 324 -4.90 -6.21 15.86
C GLY A 324 -4.96 -7.66 16.34
N LYS A 325 -4.17 -8.56 15.75
CA LYS A 325 -4.00 -9.92 16.27
C LYS A 325 -2.53 -10.20 16.52
N ASN A 326 -2.25 -11.12 17.44
CA ASN A 326 -0.91 -11.51 17.90
C ASN A 326 0.05 -11.99 16.79
N SER A 327 -0.32 -11.95 15.50
CA SER A 327 0.63 -12.18 14.42
C SER A 327 1.40 -10.90 14.13
N GLU A 328 2.63 -10.84 14.64
CA GLU A 328 3.58 -9.80 14.24
C GLU A 328 3.98 -9.88 12.75
N ASN A 329 3.69 -11.02 12.11
CA ASN A 329 4.08 -11.36 10.76
C ASN A 329 2.89 -11.26 9.79
N PRO A 330 3.10 -10.78 8.56
CA PRO A 330 2.07 -10.78 7.52
C PRO A 330 1.80 -12.20 7.00
N TYR A 331 0.61 -12.42 6.46
CA TYR A 331 0.31 -13.64 5.71
C TYR A 331 0.97 -13.56 4.32
N VAL A 332 1.66 -14.62 3.91
CA VAL A 332 2.36 -14.72 2.63
C VAL A 332 1.59 -15.64 1.70
N PHE A 333 1.33 -15.20 0.47
CA PHE A 333 0.68 -16.02 -0.56
C PHE A 333 1.49 -16.05 -1.86
N PRO A 334 1.63 -17.23 -2.50
CA PRO A 334 1.18 -18.54 -2.03
C PRO A 334 2.02 -19.03 -0.83
N VAL A 335 1.44 -19.88 0.01
CA VAL A 335 2.13 -20.43 1.20
C VAL A 335 3.20 -21.46 0.82
N ASP A 336 2.87 -22.34 -0.13
CA ASP A 336 3.81 -23.36 -0.62
C ASP A 336 4.26 -23.03 -2.05
N TYR A 337 5.38 -22.31 -2.17
CA TYR A 337 6.04 -22.15 -3.47
C TYR A 337 7.07 -23.28 -3.73
N SER A 338 7.65 -23.85 -2.67
CA SER A 338 8.73 -24.86 -2.76
C SER A 338 8.25 -26.31 -2.88
N TYR A 339 6.99 -26.64 -2.57
CA TYR A 339 6.55 -28.04 -2.47
C TYR A 339 6.31 -28.68 -3.84
N GLN A 340 7.31 -29.37 -4.41
CA GLN A 340 7.09 -30.44 -5.38
C GLN A 340 6.54 -31.64 -4.61
N GLY A 341 5.22 -31.72 -4.40
CA GLY A 341 4.65 -32.87 -3.71
C GLY A 341 4.89 -34.15 -4.50
N ASP A 342 5.37 -35.19 -3.82
CA ASP A 342 5.58 -36.56 -4.34
C ASP A 342 4.30 -37.21 -4.89
N TYR A 343 3.13 -36.58 -4.72
CA TYR A 343 1.81 -37.11 -5.10
C TYR A 343 1.22 -36.55 -6.39
N GLY A 344 2.02 -35.96 -7.29
CA GLY A 344 1.64 -35.76 -8.70
C GLY A 344 0.39 -34.89 -8.96
N ILE A 345 -0.17 -34.22 -7.95
CA ILE A 345 -1.24 -33.25 -8.14
C ILE A 345 -0.56 -31.93 -8.53
N TYR A 346 -0.46 -31.74 -9.85
CA TYR A 346 0.01 -30.51 -10.47
C TYR A 346 -0.94 -29.37 -10.15
N VAL A 347 -0.79 -28.77 -8.98
CA VAL A 347 -1.45 -27.50 -8.75
C VAL A 347 -0.84 -26.48 -9.72
N LYS A 348 -1.66 -25.74 -10.44
CA LYS A 348 -1.22 -24.57 -11.23
C LYS A 348 -0.61 -23.54 -10.26
N LYS A 349 0.68 -23.68 -10.01
CA LYS A 349 1.48 -22.74 -9.22
C LYS A 349 1.52 -21.40 -9.95
N ARG A 350 1.76 -20.31 -9.21
CA ARG A 350 2.23 -19.08 -9.85
C ARG A 350 3.47 -19.40 -10.66
N GLU A 351 3.56 -18.80 -11.83
CA GLU A 351 4.65 -19.07 -12.75
C GLU A 351 5.90 -18.39 -12.22
N LYS A 352 7.01 -19.12 -12.21
CA LYS A 352 8.32 -18.50 -11.99
C LYS A 352 8.69 -17.72 -13.25
N HIS A 353 9.28 -16.56 -13.08
CA HIS A 353 9.70 -15.71 -14.20
C HIS A 353 11.20 -15.78 -14.38
N SER A 354 11.63 -15.89 -15.63
CA SER A 354 13.05 -15.87 -15.98
C SER A 354 13.65 -14.45 -15.88
N CYS A 355 12.82 -13.40 -15.84
CA CYS A 355 13.29 -12.02 -15.71
C CYS A 355 12.38 -11.17 -14.81
N LEU A 356 12.97 -10.14 -14.19
CA LEU A 356 12.29 -9.22 -13.29
C LEU A 356 11.09 -8.51 -13.94
N SER A 357 11.21 -8.12 -15.21
CA SER A 357 10.15 -7.38 -15.91
C SER A 357 8.86 -8.19 -16.05
N ASP A 358 8.94 -9.51 -16.25
CA ASP A 358 7.74 -10.34 -16.33
C ASP A 358 7.11 -10.57 -14.95
N ALA A 359 7.93 -10.71 -13.90
CA ALA A 359 7.45 -10.72 -12.52
C ALA A 359 6.77 -9.39 -12.13
N GLN A 360 7.31 -8.24 -12.57
CA GLN A 360 6.67 -6.94 -12.36
C GLN A 360 5.30 -6.85 -13.04
N LYS A 361 5.15 -7.38 -14.25
CA LYS A 361 3.84 -7.44 -14.94
C LYS A 361 2.85 -8.33 -14.21
N GLU A 362 3.26 -9.49 -13.69
CA GLU A 362 2.37 -10.31 -12.83
C GLU A 362 2.00 -9.57 -11.55
N ALA A 363 2.96 -8.91 -10.89
CA ALA A 363 2.68 -8.12 -9.68
C ALA A 363 1.69 -6.98 -9.94
N GLU A 364 1.84 -6.24 -11.05
CA GLU A 364 0.89 -5.23 -11.50
C GLU A 364 -0.51 -5.81 -11.78
N TRP A 365 -0.56 -6.92 -12.51
CA TRP A 365 -1.80 -7.64 -12.79
C TRP A 365 -2.49 -8.06 -11.48
N LEU A 366 -1.74 -8.62 -10.53
CA LEU A 366 -2.25 -9.06 -9.25
C LEU A 366 -2.85 -7.90 -8.46
N ARG A 367 -2.14 -6.77 -8.33
CA ARG A 367 -2.65 -5.57 -7.66
C ARG A 367 -3.97 -5.11 -8.24
N LYS A 368 -4.08 -5.08 -9.58
CA LYS A 368 -5.31 -4.71 -10.29
C LYS A 368 -6.46 -5.69 -10.05
N MET A 369 -6.17 -7.00 -10.04
CA MET A 369 -7.19 -8.03 -9.91
C MET A 369 -7.71 -8.19 -8.48
N LEU A 370 -6.88 -7.89 -7.48
CA LEU A 370 -7.25 -7.94 -6.05
C LEU A 370 -8.25 -6.86 -5.63
N ASP A 371 -8.39 -5.80 -6.41
CA ASP A 371 -9.44 -4.80 -6.24
C ASP A 371 -10.78 -5.23 -6.89
N GLY A 372 -10.80 -6.42 -7.49
CA GLY A 372 -12.01 -7.04 -8.06
C GLY A 372 -13.02 -7.51 -7.00
N LYS A 373 -14.14 -8.06 -7.49
CA LYS A 373 -15.28 -8.49 -6.64
C LYS A 373 -15.03 -9.73 -5.79
N ASN A 374 -14.15 -10.63 -6.25
CA ASN A 374 -13.86 -11.92 -5.59
C ASN A 374 -12.33 -12.13 -5.50
N PRO A 375 -11.61 -11.39 -4.63
CA PRO A 375 -10.15 -11.45 -4.54
C PRO A 375 -9.59 -12.86 -4.35
N ILE A 376 -10.30 -13.73 -3.64
CA ILE A 376 -9.89 -15.13 -3.44
C ILE A 376 -9.68 -15.88 -4.76
N LEU A 377 -10.44 -15.58 -5.81
CA LEU A 377 -10.33 -16.26 -7.11
C LEU A 377 -9.03 -15.92 -7.85
N VAL A 378 -8.32 -14.89 -7.40
CA VAL A 378 -7.03 -14.45 -7.93
C VAL A 378 -5.88 -15.09 -7.14
N VAL A 379 -6.05 -15.29 -5.84
CA VAL A 379 -4.99 -15.79 -4.95
C VAL A 379 -5.03 -17.30 -4.80
N HIS A 380 -6.22 -17.91 -4.76
CA HIS A 380 -6.36 -19.34 -4.57
C HIS A 380 -5.93 -20.09 -5.84
N HIS A 381 -4.80 -20.78 -5.75
CA HIS A 381 -4.18 -21.52 -6.86
C HIS A 381 -5.11 -22.54 -7.56
N LEU A 382 -6.05 -23.16 -6.83
CA LEU A 382 -7.06 -24.09 -7.38
C LEU A 382 -8.45 -23.46 -7.54
N ALA A 383 -8.56 -22.13 -7.70
CA ALA A 383 -9.86 -21.45 -7.79
C ALA A 383 -10.76 -21.98 -8.93
N ASN A 384 -10.14 -22.49 -10.00
CA ASN A 384 -10.81 -23.04 -11.18
C ASN A 384 -10.76 -24.58 -11.26
N ASP A 385 -10.26 -25.24 -10.22
CA ASP A 385 -10.17 -26.70 -10.14
C ASP A 385 -11.02 -27.23 -8.99
N TYR A 386 -11.23 -28.54 -8.95
CA TYR A 386 -11.98 -29.20 -7.88
C TYR A 386 -11.06 -29.55 -6.72
N ASP A 387 -11.31 -28.96 -5.55
CA ASP A 387 -10.57 -29.23 -4.33
C ASP A 387 -11.50 -29.60 -3.17
N SER A 388 -10.96 -30.16 -2.09
CA SER A 388 -11.70 -30.35 -0.85
C SER A 388 -12.12 -28.99 -0.30
N PHE A 389 -13.39 -28.87 0.09
CA PHE A 389 -13.89 -27.70 0.81
C PHE A 389 -13.02 -27.32 2.00
N TYR A 390 -12.48 -28.33 2.70
CA TYR A 390 -11.61 -28.14 3.84
C TYR A 390 -10.37 -27.31 3.48
N TRP A 391 -9.74 -27.53 2.33
CA TRP A 391 -8.55 -26.77 1.92
C TRP A 391 -8.89 -25.33 1.54
N VAL A 392 -10.08 -25.12 0.97
CA VAL A 392 -10.55 -23.80 0.52
C VAL A 392 -10.86 -22.86 1.70
N ILE A 393 -11.48 -23.37 2.78
CA ILE A 393 -11.99 -22.56 3.89
C ILE A 393 -11.18 -22.68 5.20
N ASN A 394 -9.93 -23.15 5.13
CA ASN A 394 -9.01 -23.15 6.25
C ASN A 394 -7.75 -22.37 5.92
N ASN A 395 -6.75 -22.46 6.80
CA ASN A 395 -5.42 -21.93 6.57
C ASN A 395 -4.90 -22.43 5.20
N PRO A 396 -4.38 -21.53 4.35
CA PRO A 396 -3.96 -20.17 4.69
C PRO A 396 -4.94 -19.04 4.36
N TYR A 397 -6.11 -19.32 3.78
CA TYR A 397 -7.02 -18.28 3.31
C TYR A 397 -8.02 -17.81 4.37
N VAL A 398 -8.28 -18.68 5.35
CA VAL A 398 -9.18 -18.41 6.47
C VAL A 398 -8.42 -18.69 7.76
N GLU A 399 -8.36 -17.67 8.61
CA GLU A 399 -7.80 -17.81 9.96
C GLU A 399 -8.86 -18.40 10.88
N LYS A 400 -8.50 -19.49 11.57
CA LYS A 400 -9.32 -20.10 12.62
C LYS A 400 -8.71 -19.77 13.98
N TYR A 401 -9.52 -19.21 14.88
CA TYR A 401 -9.13 -18.92 16.26
C TYR A 401 -10.31 -19.06 17.21
N GLU A 402 -10.01 -19.15 18.51
CA GLU A 402 -11.01 -19.26 19.57
C GLU A 402 -11.21 -17.90 20.26
N VAL A 403 -12.43 -17.61 20.70
CA VAL A 403 -12.75 -16.37 21.41
C VAL A 403 -13.27 -16.68 22.80
N GLY A 404 -12.38 -16.55 23.77
CA GLY A 404 -12.62 -16.85 25.18
C GLY A 404 -11.44 -17.60 25.80
N HIS A 405 -11.62 -18.07 27.03
CA HIS A 405 -10.66 -18.91 27.74
C HIS A 405 -11.39 -19.90 28.64
N HIS A 406 -10.69 -20.95 29.04
CA HIS A 406 -11.18 -21.92 30.03
C HIS A 406 -10.66 -21.57 31.43
N GLU A 407 -11.55 -21.57 32.41
CA GLU A 407 -11.21 -21.51 33.83
C GLU A 407 -12.10 -22.52 34.58
N ASN A 408 -11.49 -23.45 35.32
CA ASN A 408 -12.19 -24.51 36.06
C ASN A 408 -13.22 -25.30 35.22
N ASN A 409 -12.83 -25.77 34.02
CA ASN A 409 -13.69 -26.44 33.02
C ASN A 409 -14.88 -25.61 32.50
N THR A 410 -14.92 -24.32 32.82
CA THR A 410 -15.93 -23.39 32.33
C THR A 410 -15.33 -22.50 31.25
N PHE A 411 -16.00 -22.35 30.11
CA PHE A 411 -15.57 -21.45 29.05
C PHE A 411 -16.15 -20.05 29.28
N TYR A 412 -15.28 -19.04 29.26
CA TYR A 412 -15.62 -17.64 29.43
C TYR A 412 -15.26 -16.86 28.17
N TRP A 413 -16.22 -16.15 27.60
CA TRP A 413 -15.97 -15.20 26.51
C TRP A 413 -15.81 -13.77 27.03
N PRO A 414 -15.06 -12.91 26.33
CA PRO A 414 -14.88 -11.51 26.71
C PRO A 414 -16.22 -10.74 26.72
N SER A 415 -16.31 -9.68 27.52
CA SER A 415 -17.50 -8.83 27.59
C SER A 415 -17.74 -8.02 26.33
N ASP A 416 -16.65 -7.70 25.62
CA ASP A 416 -16.66 -6.98 24.35
C ASP A 416 -16.22 -7.95 23.24
N LEU A 417 -17.20 -8.50 22.51
CA LEU A 417 -16.92 -9.38 21.39
C LEU A 417 -16.58 -8.60 20.11
N ASP A 418 -16.97 -7.32 20.02
CA ASP A 418 -16.66 -6.46 18.87
C ASP A 418 -15.15 -6.18 18.77
N SER A 419 -14.44 -6.14 19.89
CA SER A 419 -12.97 -6.00 19.88
C SER A 419 -12.23 -7.28 19.50
N HIS A 420 -12.90 -8.44 19.45
CA HIS A 420 -12.28 -9.76 19.22
C HIS A 420 -12.70 -10.40 17.90
N ILE A 421 -13.88 -10.08 17.37
CA ILE A 421 -14.45 -10.69 16.18
C ILE A 421 -14.63 -9.64 15.08
N LYS A 422 -13.95 -9.79 13.95
CA LYS A 422 -14.15 -8.90 12.80
C LYS A 422 -15.52 -9.15 12.16
N PRO A 423 -16.26 -8.10 11.74
CA PRO A 423 -17.47 -8.26 10.95
C PRO A 423 -17.24 -9.15 9.73
N LEU A 424 -18.30 -9.88 9.36
CA LEU A 424 -18.35 -10.91 8.31
C LEU A 424 -17.52 -12.17 8.57
N SER A 425 -17.01 -12.37 9.79
CA SER A 425 -16.47 -13.67 10.18
C SER A 425 -17.59 -14.70 10.35
N VAL A 426 -17.30 -15.95 10.01
CA VAL A 426 -18.19 -17.08 10.35
C VAL A 426 -17.88 -17.49 11.77
N ILE A 427 -18.91 -17.55 12.62
CA ILE A 427 -18.79 -17.99 14.01
C ILE A 427 -19.45 -19.34 14.19
N ARG A 428 -18.78 -20.24 14.90
CA ARG A 428 -19.25 -21.58 15.22
C ARG A 428 -19.27 -21.76 16.72
N VAL A 429 -20.41 -22.17 17.24
CA VAL A 429 -20.65 -22.32 18.67
C VAL A 429 -21.05 -23.75 18.97
N GLU A 430 -20.32 -24.41 19.86
CA GLU A 430 -20.64 -25.77 20.29
C GLU A 430 -21.79 -25.77 21.30
N LYS A 431 -23.00 -26.09 20.88
CA LYS A 431 -24.17 -26.20 21.76
C LYS A 431 -24.36 -27.64 22.24
N GLN A 432 -24.94 -27.80 23.43
CA GLN A 432 -25.40 -29.10 23.93
C GLN A 432 -26.92 -29.19 23.85
N ASN A 433 -27.43 -30.23 23.21
CA ASN A 433 -28.86 -30.49 23.24
C ASN A 433 -29.25 -31.09 24.60
N THR A 434 -30.03 -30.35 25.39
CA THR A 434 -30.44 -30.78 26.74
C THR A 434 -31.28 -32.05 26.74
N ALA A 435 -31.98 -32.38 25.65
CA ALA A 435 -32.81 -33.58 25.57
C ALA A 435 -32.02 -34.86 25.27
N TRP A 436 -30.85 -34.76 24.64
CA TRP A 436 -30.06 -35.93 24.18
C TRP A 436 -28.61 -35.94 24.65
N GLY A 437 -28.16 -34.90 25.34
CA GLY A 437 -26.77 -34.74 25.79
C GLY A 437 -25.74 -34.57 24.67
N LYS A 438 -26.14 -34.65 23.40
CA LYS A 438 -25.25 -34.56 22.23
C LYS A 438 -24.85 -33.12 21.95
N LYS A 439 -23.55 -32.93 21.73
CA LYS A 439 -22.95 -31.70 21.21
C LYS A 439 -23.29 -31.53 19.73
N TYR A 440 -23.62 -30.31 19.33
CA TYR A 440 -23.81 -29.91 17.93
C TYR A 440 -23.27 -28.50 17.74
N TYR A 441 -22.95 -28.14 16.50
CA TYR A 441 -22.44 -26.82 16.21
C TYR A 441 -23.53 -25.95 15.60
N HIS A 442 -23.75 -24.78 16.20
CA HIS A 442 -24.58 -23.73 15.64
C HIS A 442 -23.70 -22.67 14.98
N VAL A 443 -24.01 -22.30 13.74
CA VAL A 443 -23.14 -21.46 12.91
C VAL A 443 -23.88 -20.19 12.51
N GLY A 444 -23.19 -19.06 12.51
CA GLY A 444 -23.71 -17.77 12.12
C GLY A 444 -22.64 -16.89 11.48
N VAL A 445 -23.04 -15.72 10.99
CA VAL A 445 -22.14 -14.68 10.47
C VAL A 445 -22.17 -13.53 11.44
N TYR A 446 -21.01 -13.17 11.98
CA TYR A 446 -20.88 -11.97 12.80
C TYR A 446 -21.03 -10.73 11.93
N ILE A 447 -21.85 -9.76 12.32
CA ILE A 447 -22.08 -8.54 11.52
C ILE A 447 -21.70 -7.25 12.24
N GLY A 448 -21.04 -7.35 13.41
CA GLY A 448 -20.69 -6.24 14.28
C GLY A 448 -21.83 -5.81 15.22
N ASP A 449 -21.53 -4.92 16.16
CA ASP A 449 -22.47 -4.37 17.15
C ASP A 449 -23.13 -5.48 17.98
N ASN A 450 -22.32 -6.47 18.36
CA ASN A 450 -22.78 -7.68 19.05
C ASN A 450 -23.94 -8.38 18.33
N LYS A 451 -24.03 -8.34 17.00
CA LYS A 451 -25.08 -9.00 16.22
C LYS A 451 -24.56 -10.16 15.39
N VAL A 452 -25.42 -11.16 15.23
CA VAL A 452 -25.16 -12.36 14.44
C VAL A 452 -26.33 -12.61 13.49
N PHE A 453 -26.02 -12.80 12.21
CA PHE A 453 -26.96 -13.35 11.24
C PHE A 453 -26.89 -14.88 11.23
N HIS A 454 -28.01 -15.55 11.43
CA HIS A 454 -28.05 -17.01 11.44
C HIS A 454 -29.46 -17.54 11.15
N ILE A 455 -29.59 -18.87 11.07
CA ILE A 455 -30.90 -19.53 11.09
C ILE A 455 -31.30 -19.79 12.52
N TYR A 456 -32.51 -19.41 12.91
CA TYR A 456 -33.01 -19.77 14.23
C TYR A 456 -33.23 -21.28 14.35
N ASP A 457 -32.58 -21.92 15.31
CA ASP A 457 -32.49 -23.37 15.49
C ASP A 457 -33.52 -23.93 16.51
N TYR A 458 -34.52 -23.14 16.90
CA TYR A 458 -35.49 -23.58 17.90
C TYR A 458 -36.51 -24.55 17.32
N TRP A 459 -36.27 -25.83 17.56
CA TRP A 459 -37.03 -26.95 17.01
C TRP A 459 -38.52 -26.97 17.38
N LYS A 460 -38.93 -26.31 18.47
CA LYS A 460 -40.34 -26.37 18.93
C LYS A 460 -41.29 -25.49 18.12
N THR A 461 -40.82 -24.38 17.53
CA THR A 461 -41.73 -23.38 16.95
C THR A 461 -42.00 -23.56 15.46
N ARG A 462 -41.34 -24.51 14.78
CA ARG A 462 -41.32 -24.66 13.30
C ARG A 462 -40.87 -23.41 12.53
N ASP A 463 -40.51 -22.33 13.22
CA ASP A 463 -40.15 -21.01 12.69
C ASP A 463 -38.63 -20.91 12.49
N MET A 464 -38.06 -21.91 11.81
CA MET A 464 -36.63 -21.96 11.48
C MET A 464 -36.36 -21.08 10.27
N LYS A 465 -36.03 -19.82 10.51
CA LYS A 465 -35.79 -18.80 9.47
C LYS A 465 -34.50 -18.04 9.71
N ALA A 466 -33.94 -17.51 8.64
CA ALA A 466 -32.87 -16.53 8.71
C ALA A 466 -33.31 -15.29 9.50
N ARG A 467 -32.49 -14.86 10.46
CA ARG A 467 -32.71 -13.67 11.28
C ARG A 467 -31.38 -13.07 11.76
N ILE A 468 -31.47 -11.87 12.34
CA ILE A 468 -30.38 -11.19 13.01
C ILE A 468 -30.73 -11.09 14.48
N ASP A 469 -29.89 -11.64 15.33
CA ASP A 469 -30.04 -11.62 16.78
C ASP A 469 -28.85 -10.95 17.46
N ASP A 470 -29.05 -10.64 18.74
CA ASP A 470 -27.95 -10.39 19.65
C ASP A 470 -27.04 -11.61 19.79
N ILE A 471 -25.72 -11.43 19.78
CA ILE A 471 -24.74 -12.51 19.91
C ILE A 471 -24.94 -13.26 21.22
N ARG A 472 -25.37 -12.60 22.30
CA ARG A 472 -25.67 -13.29 23.57
C ARG A 472 -26.84 -14.25 23.42
N THR A 473 -27.88 -13.84 22.70
CA THR A 473 -29.02 -14.72 22.37
C THR A 473 -28.57 -15.90 21.49
N PHE A 474 -27.70 -15.64 20.51
CA PHE A 474 -27.11 -16.68 19.65
C PHE A 474 -26.29 -17.72 20.45
N LEU A 475 -25.54 -17.23 21.44
CA LEU A 475 -24.77 -18.02 22.40
C LEU A 475 -25.64 -18.70 23.48
N GLY A 476 -26.96 -18.51 23.46
CA GLY A 476 -27.88 -19.16 24.39
C GLY A 476 -27.99 -18.50 25.77
N ASP A 477 -27.46 -17.29 25.95
CA ASP A 477 -27.67 -16.49 27.16
C ASP A 477 -29.10 -15.92 27.14
N ALA A 478 -29.98 -16.54 27.93
CA ALA A 478 -31.34 -16.08 28.13
C ALA A 478 -31.40 -15.23 29.41
N LYS A 479 -31.39 -13.91 29.25
CA LYS A 479 -31.70 -12.89 30.29
C LYS A 479 -31.14 -13.20 31.69
N GLY A 480 -29.81 -13.26 31.83
CA GLY A 480 -29.16 -13.15 33.13
C GLY A 480 -28.70 -14.46 33.77
N THR A 481 -28.72 -15.58 33.02
CA THR A 481 -27.94 -16.77 33.39
C THR A 481 -26.46 -16.45 33.23
N GLN A 482 -25.61 -16.86 34.19
CA GLN A 482 -24.17 -16.54 34.21
C GLN A 482 -23.48 -16.80 32.85
N ARG A 483 -22.40 -16.04 32.56
CA ARG A 483 -21.51 -16.14 31.39
C ARG A 483 -20.71 -17.45 31.35
N VAL A 484 -21.37 -18.58 31.56
CA VAL A 484 -20.82 -19.93 31.55
C VAL A 484 -21.19 -20.51 30.20
N GLY A 485 -20.21 -20.56 29.31
CA GLY A 485 -20.46 -20.51 27.88
C GLY A 485 -20.17 -21.77 27.08
N TYR A 486 -20.73 -21.78 25.87
CA TYR A 486 -20.31 -22.64 24.77
C TYR A 486 -18.99 -22.17 24.17
N HIS A 487 -18.18 -23.13 23.70
CA HIS A 487 -16.95 -22.87 22.95
C HIS A 487 -17.26 -22.09 21.66
N ILE A 488 -16.54 -20.98 21.44
CA ILE A 488 -16.69 -20.11 20.25
C ILE A 488 -15.44 -20.24 19.39
N GLU A 489 -15.62 -20.74 18.18
CA GLU A 489 -14.62 -20.69 17.13
C GLU A 489 -15.01 -19.65 16.08
N VAL A 490 -14.02 -18.89 15.63
CA VAL A 490 -14.18 -17.87 14.59
C VAL A 490 -13.34 -18.28 13.39
N PHE A 491 -13.97 -18.20 12.22
CA PHE A 491 -13.38 -18.42 10.91
C PHE A 491 -13.41 -17.09 10.17
N GLN A 492 -12.27 -16.43 10.12
CA GLN A 492 -12.13 -15.10 9.52
C GLN A 492 -11.41 -15.22 8.18
N PRO A 493 -12.05 -14.85 7.06
CA PRO A 493 -11.33 -14.76 5.78
C PRO A 493 -10.20 -13.73 5.88
N ILE A 494 -8.97 -14.15 5.57
CA ILE A 494 -7.82 -13.25 5.41
C ILE A 494 -7.94 -12.52 4.07
N ILE A 495 -8.35 -13.24 3.03
CA ILE A 495 -8.70 -12.69 1.72
C ILE A 495 -10.20 -12.89 1.50
N PRO A 496 -10.97 -11.82 1.23
CA PRO A 496 -12.40 -11.95 0.99
C PRO A 496 -12.72 -12.81 -0.22
N PHE A 497 -13.77 -13.60 -0.07
CA PHE A 497 -14.30 -14.42 -1.15
C PHE A 497 -15.25 -13.64 -2.05
N ARG A 498 -15.93 -12.64 -1.47
CA ARG A 498 -16.95 -11.80 -2.10
C ARG A 498 -16.82 -10.38 -1.58
N GLU A 499 -17.26 -9.42 -2.39
CA GLU A 499 -17.43 -8.02 -2.01
C GLU A 499 -18.33 -7.91 -0.77
N TRP A 500 -17.86 -7.23 0.28
CA TRP A 500 -18.56 -7.16 1.58
C TRP A 500 -19.98 -6.58 1.45
N LYS A 501 -20.17 -5.60 0.54
CA LYS A 501 -21.50 -5.03 0.24
C LYS A 501 -22.47 -6.08 -0.29
N LYS A 502 -22.00 -7.00 -1.13
CA LYS A 502 -22.82 -8.11 -1.64
C LYS A 502 -23.18 -9.10 -0.54
N VAL A 503 -22.24 -9.38 0.37
CA VAL A 503 -22.51 -10.21 1.55
C VAL A 503 -23.63 -9.58 2.38
N ILE A 504 -23.54 -8.28 2.68
CA ILE A 504 -24.58 -7.55 3.43
C ILE A 504 -25.94 -7.58 2.73
N ARG A 505 -25.98 -7.27 1.43
CA ARG A 505 -27.23 -7.33 0.65
C ARG A 505 -27.84 -8.73 0.65
N SER A 506 -27.01 -9.77 0.56
CA SER A 506 -27.44 -11.17 0.63
C SER A 506 -28.04 -11.50 2.00
N ILE A 507 -27.42 -11.01 3.08
CA ILE A 507 -27.90 -11.16 4.47
C ILE A 507 -29.26 -10.49 4.66
N VAL A 508 -29.40 -9.23 4.26
CA VAL A 508 -30.66 -8.48 4.41
C VAL A 508 -31.77 -9.15 3.60
N TRP A 509 -31.50 -9.50 2.33
CA TRP A 509 -32.46 -10.22 1.50
C TRP A 509 -32.90 -11.53 2.16
N ALA A 510 -31.94 -12.35 2.62
CA ALA A 510 -32.23 -13.64 3.23
C ALA A 510 -33.09 -13.50 4.49
N LYS A 511 -32.84 -12.47 5.30
CA LYS A 511 -33.69 -12.13 6.46
C LYS A 511 -35.10 -11.74 6.03
N GLU A 512 -35.24 -10.80 5.09
CA GLU A 512 -36.54 -10.26 4.65
C GLU A 512 -37.47 -11.34 4.10
N ILE A 513 -36.95 -12.21 3.24
CA ILE A 513 -37.74 -13.31 2.67
C ILE A 513 -37.87 -14.51 3.61
N LYS A 514 -37.35 -14.41 4.84
CA LYS A 514 -37.29 -15.51 5.82
C LYS A 514 -36.70 -16.76 5.19
N PHE A 515 -35.51 -16.62 4.60
CA PHE A 515 -34.85 -17.69 3.84
C PHE A 515 -34.82 -19.00 4.62
N TRP A 516 -35.20 -20.08 3.94
CA TRP A 516 -35.41 -21.44 4.47
C TRP A 516 -36.45 -21.59 5.58
N ASN A 517 -37.39 -20.65 5.75
CA ASN A 517 -38.52 -20.83 6.66
C ASN A 517 -39.25 -22.16 6.40
N GLY A 518 -39.29 -23.02 7.41
CA GLY A 518 -39.89 -24.36 7.35
C GLY A 518 -39.16 -25.37 6.46
N ARG A 519 -37.98 -25.02 5.91
CA ARG A 519 -37.18 -25.85 4.98
C ARG A 519 -35.79 -26.18 5.51
N TYR A 520 -35.48 -25.82 6.76
CA TYR A 520 -34.22 -26.16 7.41
C TYR A 520 -34.00 -27.66 7.46
N CYS A 521 -32.77 -28.10 7.14
CA CYS A 521 -32.40 -29.50 7.15
C CYS A 521 -30.96 -29.66 7.60
N LEU A 522 -30.74 -30.39 8.70
CA LEU A 522 -29.39 -30.64 9.25
C LEU A 522 -28.41 -31.23 8.22
N ALA A 523 -28.91 -31.98 7.23
CA ALA A 523 -28.10 -32.72 6.26
C ALA A 523 -27.80 -31.98 4.95
N ASN A 524 -28.48 -30.87 4.62
CA ASN A 524 -28.27 -30.18 3.33
C ASN A 524 -28.63 -28.68 3.31
N ARG A 525 -29.21 -28.14 4.39
CA ARG A 525 -29.68 -26.76 4.53
C ARG A 525 -29.61 -26.34 6.00
N ASN A 526 -28.45 -26.55 6.59
CA ASN A 526 -28.19 -26.23 7.98
C ASN A 526 -27.63 -24.81 8.12
N CYS A 527 -27.41 -24.35 9.36
CA CYS A 527 -26.91 -23.01 9.63
C CYS A 527 -25.49 -22.78 9.04
N GLU A 528 -24.67 -23.82 8.94
CA GLU A 528 -23.33 -23.75 8.33
C GLU A 528 -23.38 -23.49 6.83
N HIS A 529 -24.27 -24.19 6.09
CA HIS A 529 -24.46 -23.91 4.66
C HIS A 529 -24.82 -22.44 4.45
N LEU A 530 -25.76 -21.90 5.23
CA LEU A 530 -26.16 -20.50 5.09
C LEU A 530 -24.99 -19.55 5.34
N ALA A 531 -24.24 -19.75 6.42
CA ALA A 531 -23.10 -18.89 6.75
C ALA A 531 -22.02 -18.93 5.66
N ASN A 532 -21.68 -20.12 5.16
CA ASN A 532 -20.69 -20.29 4.09
C ASN A 532 -21.18 -19.72 2.75
N MET A 533 -22.47 -19.82 2.43
CA MET A 533 -23.04 -19.16 1.25
C MET A 533 -22.97 -17.64 1.37
N MET A 534 -23.20 -17.09 2.56
CA MET A 534 -23.12 -15.64 2.77
C MET A 534 -21.69 -15.13 2.61
N VAL A 535 -20.75 -15.69 3.38
CA VAL A 535 -19.38 -15.16 3.50
C VAL A 535 -18.48 -15.65 2.37
N TYR A 536 -18.45 -16.96 2.13
CA TYR A 536 -17.53 -17.58 1.17
C TYR A 536 -18.12 -17.71 -0.23
N GLY A 537 -19.44 -17.57 -0.38
CA GLY A 537 -20.11 -17.91 -1.63
C GLY A 537 -20.12 -19.41 -1.91
N ILE A 538 -20.02 -20.26 -0.88
CA ILE A 538 -19.90 -21.71 -1.04
C ILE A 538 -21.09 -22.40 -0.37
N ASN A 539 -21.80 -23.24 -1.11
CA ASN A 539 -22.94 -24.00 -0.59
C ASN A 539 -22.50 -25.37 -0.04
N TYR A 540 -21.75 -25.35 1.06
CA TYR A 540 -21.18 -26.55 1.68
C TYR A 540 -21.22 -26.49 3.21
N SER A 541 -21.34 -27.64 3.86
CA SER A 541 -21.22 -27.79 5.32
C SER A 541 -20.22 -28.89 5.69
N LYS A 542 -19.26 -28.54 6.55
CA LYS A 542 -18.32 -29.48 7.14
C LYS A 542 -19.04 -30.48 8.06
N GLN A 543 -20.02 -30.02 8.85
CA GLN A 543 -20.82 -30.90 9.71
C GLN A 543 -21.48 -32.05 8.92
N VAL A 544 -21.94 -31.75 7.71
CA VAL A 544 -22.56 -32.73 6.81
C VAL A 544 -21.51 -33.64 6.18
N ALA A 545 -20.35 -33.09 5.80
CA ALA A 545 -19.25 -33.85 5.20
C ALA A 545 -18.63 -34.87 6.17
N GLU A 546 -18.46 -34.48 7.43
CA GLU A 546 -17.82 -35.30 8.47
C GLU A 546 -18.80 -36.27 9.15
N SER A 547 -20.10 -36.13 8.89
CA SER A 547 -21.10 -37.08 9.41
C SER A 547 -20.84 -38.47 8.82
N PRO A 548 -20.61 -39.51 9.65
CA PRO A 548 -20.27 -40.85 9.17
C PRO A 548 -21.27 -41.32 8.12
N ALA A 549 -20.77 -41.77 6.96
CA ALA A 549 -21.57 -42.33 5.87
C ALA A 549 -22.29 -43.60 6.37
N GLY A 550 -23.51 -43.46 6.89
CA GLY A 550 -24.24 -44.55 7.55
C GLY A 550 -24.83 -44.15 8.90
N SER A 551 -24.29 -43.11 9.55
CA SER A 551 -25.10 -42.31 10.45
C SER A 551 -26.14 -41.64 9.54
N ARG A 552 -27.29 -42.30 9.37
CA ARG A 552 -28.52 -41.55 9.12
C ARG A 552 -28.58 -40.64 10.35
N VAL A 553 -28.02 -39.44 10.25
CA VAL A 553 -28.50 -38.27 10.97
C VAL A 553 -29.94 -38.20 10.51
N GLY A 554 -30.76 -39.07 11.07
CA GLY A 554 -32.14 -39.16 10.71
C GLY A 554 -32.60 -37.75 10.97
N CYS A 555 -33.29 -37.16 10.01
CA CYS A 555 -34.27 -36.15 10.34
C CYS A 555 -35.36 -36.83 11.22
N LYS A 556 -34.97 -37.52 12.30
CA LYS A 556 -35.78 -38.04 13.41
C LYS A 556 -36.07 -36.89 14.37
N MET A 557 -36.22 -35.67 13.84
CA MET A 557 -37.12 -34.72 14.46
C MET A 557 -38.52 -35.32 14.29
N SER A 558 -38.88 -36.18 15.25
CA SER A 558 -40.05 -37.06 15.33
C SER A 558 -41.40 -36.32 15.40
N GLY A 559 -41.45 -35.04 15.04
CA GLY A 559 -42.65 -34.22 15.05
C GLY A 559 -43.26 -34.01 13.66
N SER A 560 -43.65 -35.08 12.94
CA SER A 560 -44.54 -35.11 11.74
C SER A 560 -44.21 -34.21 10.51
N ALA A 561 -43.39 -33.15 10.65
CA ALA A 561 -43.19 -32.13 9.64
C ALA A 561 -42.09 -32.49 8.64
N CYS A 562 -40.99 -33.11 9.07
CA CYS A 562 -39.90 -33.51 8.17
C CYS A 562 -40.29 -34.72 7.29
N LEU A 563 -41.26 -35.53 7.74
CA LEU A 563 -41.72 -36.74 7.03
C LEU A 563 -42.65 -36.43 5.85
N LYS A 564 -43.40 -35.31 5.86
CA LYS A 564 -44.34 -34.98 4.77
C LYS A 564 -43.69 -34.31 3.56
N THR A 565 -42.50 -33.73 3.69
CA THR A 565 -41.84 -32.99 2.60
C THR A 565 -40.73 -33.78 1.87
N GLY A 566 -40.67 -35.11 2.03
CA GLY A 566 -39.86 -35.95 1.15
C GLY A 566 -38.35 -35.68 1.19
N CYS A 567 -37.72 -35.80 2.36
CA CYS A 567 -36.25 -35.77 2.43
C CYS A 567 -35.57 -37.07 1.91
N GLY A 568 -36.34 -38.00 1.33
CA GLY A 568 -35.80 -39.23 0.73
C GLY A 568 -35.00 -38.90 -0.51
N ASN A 569 -33.71 -39.22 -0.50
CA ASN A 569 -32.71 -39.02 -1.58
C ASN A 569 -31.94 -37.68 -1.60
N PHE A 570 -31.94 -36.88 -0.52
CA PHE A 570 -30.98 -35.76 -0.46
C PHE A 570 -29.55 -36.29 -0.39
N LYS A 571 -28.77 -36.02 -1.43
CA LYS A 571 -27.32 -36.21 -1.40
C LYS A 571 -26.71 -35.13 -0.49
N SER A 572 -25.92 -35.54 0.50
CA SER A 572 -25.19 -34.64 1.40
C SER A 572 -24.34 -33.63 0.60
N ASN A 573 -24.34 -32.36 1.00
CA ASN A 573 -23.66 -31.28 0.27
C ASN A 573 -24.03 -31.26 -1.24
N ASN A 574 -25.31 -31.52 -1.55
CA ASN A 574 -25.82 -31.71 -2.92
C ASN A 574 -25.09 -32.79 -3.75
N GLY A 575 -24.44 -33.75 -3.08
CA GLY A 575 -23.65 -34.82 -3.70
C GLY A 575 -22.23 -34.44 -4.08
N LYS A 576 -21.76 -33.25 -3.70
CA LYS A 576 -20.41 -32.76 -3.98
C LYS A 576 -19.42 -33.35 -2.97
N LYS A 577 -18.35 -33.97 -3.45
CA LYS A 577 -17.19 -34.41 -2.63
C LYS A 577 -16.08 -33.36 -2.61
N SER A 578 -15.91 -32.66 -3.72
CA SER A 578 -15.02 -31.54 -3.95
C SER A 578 -15.80 -30.37 -4.54
N ILE A 579 -15.22 -29.18 -4.50
CA ILE A 579 -15.82 -27.95 -5.01
C ILE A 579 -14.87 -27.25 -5.97
N CYS A 580 -15.43 -26.65 -7.02
CA CYS A 580 -14.72 -25.67 -7.82
C CYS A 580 -15.11 -24.29 -7.31
N LEU A 581 -14.16 -23.58 -6.68
CA LEU A 581 -14.44 -22.35 -5.93
C LEU A 581 -15.16 -21.29 -6.79
N ARG A 582 -14.70 -21.07 -8.02
CA ARG A 582 -15.36 -20.15 -8.96
C ARG A 582 -16.80 -20.54 -9.22
N ASN A 583 -17.04 -21.82 -9.54
CA ASN A 583 -18.39 -22.31 -9.84
C ASN A 583 -19.32 -22.17 -8.62
N GLU A 584 -18.83 -22.44 -7.41
CA GLU A 584 -19.63 -22.24 -6.19
C GLU A 584 -20.00 -20.77 -5.99
N ILE A 585 -19.01 -19.87 -6.09
CA ILE A 585 -19.22 -18.42 -5.93
C ILE A 585 -20.22 -17.91 -6.97
N ASP A 586 -20.08 -18.32 -8.22
CA ASP A 586 -20.98 -17.93 -9.31
C ASP A 586 -22.39 -18.52 -9.10
N GLU A 587 -22.49 -19.80 -8.71
CA GLU A 587 -23.77 -20.45 -8.39
C GLU A 587 -24.50 -19.72 -7.25
N VAL A 588 -23.78 -19.36 -6.19
CA VAL A 588 -24.35 -18.62 -5.06
C VAL A 588 -24.73 -17.20 -5.45
N ASN A 589 -23.87 -16.48 -6.19
CA ASN A 589 -24.20 -15.14 -6.69
C ASN A 589 -25.43 -15.13 -7.60
N ASN A 590 -25.67 -16.22 -8.36
CA ASN A 590 -26.86 -16.36 -9.20
C ASN A 590 -28.11 -16.76 -8.40
N LYS A 591 -27.95 -17.42 -7.25
CA LYS A 591 -29.07 -17.88 -6.40
C LYS A 591 -29.60 -16.81 -5.44
N PHE A 592 -28.72 -15.96 -4.93
CA PHE A 592 -29.12 -14.92 -4.00
C PHE A 592 -29.45 -13.65 -4.77
N TYR A 593 -30.73 -13.26 -4.75
CA TYR A 593 -31.08 -11.90 -5.14
C TYR A 593 -30.46 -10.94 -4.12
N GLU A 594 -29.89 -9.84 -4.61
CA GLU A 594 -29.38 -8.78 -3.75
C GLU A 594 -30.56 -7.88 -3.34
N ALA A 595 -30.68 -7.58 -2.05
CA ALA A 595 -31.57 -6.50 -1.61
C ALA A 595 -31.19 -5.20 -2.33
N LYS A 596 -32.20 -4.36 -2.66
CA LYS A 596 -31.94 -3.08 -3.35
C LYS A 596 -30.99 -2.22 -2.51
N GLU A 597 -30.06 -1.53 -3.17
CA GLU A 597 -29.05 -0.68 -2.52
C GLU A 597 -29.65 0.48 -1.70
N ASN A 598 -30.87 0.91 -2.02
CA ASN A 598 -31.59 1.93 -1.26
C ASN A 598 -32.37 1.38 -0.05
N ASN A 599 -32.28 0.07 0.24
CA ASN A 599 -32.91 -0.51 1.41
C ASN A 599 -32.30 0.08 2.69
N LYS A 600 -33.17 0.55 3.60
CA LYS A 600 -32.76 1.20 4.86
C LYS A 600 -31.91 0.28 5.74
N GLU A 601 -32.26 -1.00 5.81
CA GLU A 601 -31.51 -1.98 6.60
C GLU A 601 -30.14 -2.27 5.98
N VAL A 602 -30.04 -2.34 4.64
CA VAL A 602 -28.74 -2.43 3.96
C VAL A 602 -27.85 -1.26 4.37
N ARG A 603 -28.33 -0.02 4.27
CA ARG A 603 -27.56 1.16 4.67
C ARG A 603 -27.17 1.16 6.15
N GLN A 604 -28.05 0.69 7.02
CA GLN A 604 -27.77 0.58 8.45
C GLN A 604 -26.69 -0.46 8.74
N LEU A 605 -26.73 -1.62 8.10
CA LEU A 605 -25.68 -2.64 8.24
C LEU A 605 -24.37 -2.20 7.58
N GLU A 606 -24.43 -1.58 6.40
CA GLU A 606 -23.24 -1.03 5.74
C GLU A 606 -22.55 0.04 6.61
N ALA A 607 -23.31 0.88 7.31
CA ALA A 607 -22.75 1.86 8.24
C ALA A 607 -22.11 1.23 9.50
N ARG A 608 -22.56 0.03 9.89
CA ARG A 608 -22.01 -0.72 11.05
C ARG A 608 -20.77 -1.50 10.70
N ILE A 609 -20.71 -2.04 9.49
CA ILE A 609 -19.50 -2.63 8.96
C ILE A 609 -18.58 -1.49 8.56
N VAL A 610 -17.96 -0.90 9.58
CA VAL A 610 -16.78 -0.07 9.39
C VAL A 610 -15.70 -1.05 8.94
N VAL A 611 -15.59 -1.25 7.63
CA VAL A 611 -14.30 -1.65 7.06
C VAL A 611 -13.32 -0.61 7.61
N PRO A 612 -12.25 -0.99 8.34
CA PRO A 612 -11.35 -0.03 8.98
C PRO A 612 -10.76 0.93 7.95
N ASN A 613 -11.49 2.01 7.66
CA ASN A 613 -11.14 2.96 6.62
C ASN A 613 -10.14 3.99 7.13
N LYS A 614 -9.87 4.00 8.44
CA LYS A 614 -8.86 4.84 9.07
C LYS A 614 -8.10 4.01 10.08
N ILE A 615 -6.91 3.58 9.68
CA ILE A 615 -5.87 3.26 10.65
C ILE A 615 -5.36 4.62 11.15
N PRO A 616 -5.29 4.86 12.47
CA PRO A 616 -4.52 5.99 13.00
C PRO A 616 -3.08 5.84 12.49
N ASN A 617 -2.56 6.86 11.79
CA ASN A 617 -1.29 6.87 11.04
C ASN A 617 -0.01 6.42 11.80
N GLU A 618 -0.07 5.90 13.03
CA GLU A 618 1.08 5.97 13.94
C GLU A 618 1.64 4.66 14.47
N LYS A 619 1.05 3.47 14.24
CA LYS A 619 1.54 2.23 14.90
C LYS A 619 1.41 0.94 14.10
N CYS A 620 1.90 0.93 12.87
CA CYS A 620 2.23 -0.35 12.24
C CYS A 620 3.73 -0.30 11.96
N GLY A 621 4.54 -1.13 12.61
CA GLY A 621 6.01 -1.13 12.41
C GLY A 621 6.46 -1.52 10.99
N ILE A 622 5.50 -1.80 10.09
CA ILE A 622 5.68 -2.00 8.65
C ILE A 622 5.20 -0.79 7.82
N MET A 623 4.46 0.17 8.39
CA MET A 623 3.90 1.31 7.68
C MET A 623 4.26 2.68 8.21
#